data_AF-A0A396YUK5-F1
#
_entry.id   AF-A0A396YUK5-F1
#
_cell.length_a   1.000
_cell.length_b   1.000
_cell.length_c   1.000
_cell.angle_alpha   90.00
_cell.angle_beta   90.00
_cell.angle_gamma   90.00
#
_symmetry.space_group_name_H-M   'P 1'
#
loop_
_entity.id
_entity.type
_entity.pdbx_description
1 polymer ?
#
loop_
_entity_poly.entity_id
_entity_poly.type
_entity_poly.pdbx_seq_one_letter_code
_entity_poly.pdbx_strand_id
1 'polypeptide(L)'
;MKRESISFQIDPKQTMILISSIGILLSSKPVLFFVLGILLLPDWKWIFSSFEISHSFLRLIDKTKLETQKNTIQPGRTVFENSVNEGKKYSLLEGLDLEEQKQKLERLMNQERIFLDEELRLPTLASEMKLSVHCLSALLNEFIGKNFNEYVNEFRIAEAKKMLLEEKDRSVLSIGLAVGFNSYSAFLRSFMKSELQTPKKFRSRSKLPQ
;
A
#
# COMPACT_ATOMS: atom_id res chain seq x y z
N MET A 1 -1.64 26.43 55.52
CA MET A 1 -1.64 25.81 54.17
C MET A 1 -0.93 24.46 54.29
N LYS A 2 -1.71 23.37 54.24
CA LYS A 2 -1.28 21.99 54.57
C LYS A 2 -0.53 21.40 53.36
N ARG A 3 0.76 21.03 53.49
CA ARG A 3 1.43 20.12 52.55
C ARG A 3 1.40 18.73 53.16
N GLU A 4 0.59 17.84 52.58
CA GLU A 4 0.66 16.42 52.87
C GLU A 4 1.78 15.83 52.02
N SER A 5 2.86 15.42 52.67
CA SER A 5 3.95 14.64 52.07
C SER A 5 3.51 13.18 51.98
N ILE A 6 3.19 12.73 50.77
CA ILE A 6 2.91 11.32 50.46
C ILE A 6 4.25 10.57 50.49
N SER A 7 4.55 9.87 51.59
CA SER A 7 5.63 8.90 51.63
C SER A 7 5.17 7.63 50.91
N PHE A 8 5.67 7.40 49.70
CA PHE A 8 5.45 6.15 48.97
C PHE A 8 6.29 5.05 49.63
N GLN A 9 5.70 4.31 50.56
CA GLN A 9 6.32 3.10 51.11
C GLN A 9 6.26 1.99 50.06
N ILE A 10 7.42 1.67 49.49
CA ILE A 10 7.59 0.51 48.60
C ILE A 10 7.71 -0.73 49.47
N ASP A 11 6.82 -1.70 49.25
CA ASP A 11 6.79 -2.96 50.00
C ASP A 11 8.13 -3.72 49.82
N PRO A 12 8.80 -4.17 50.90
CA PRO A 12 10.06 -4.91 50.83
C PRO A 12 9.96 -6.22 50.02
N LYS A 13 8.75 -6.78 49.84
CA LYS A 13 8.55 -7.94 48.94
C LYS A 13 8.62 -7.54 47.47
N GLN A 14 8.20 -6.33 47.09
CA GLN A 14 8.28 -5.86 45.71
C GLN A 14 9.71 -5.50 45.30
N THR A 15 10.51 -4.94 46.20
CA THR A 15 11.93 -4.65 45.92
C THR A 15 12.75 -5.93 45.75
N MET A 16 12.43 -6.99 46.49
CA MET A 16 13.08 -8.31 46.36
C MET A 16 12.79 -8.98 45.00
N ILE A 17 11.59 -8.79 44.44
CA ILE A 17 11.19 -9.31 43.11
C ILE A 17 11.84 -8.52 41.96
N LEU A 18 12.00 -7.20 42.12
CA LEU A 18 12.68 -6.36 41.13
C LEU A 18 14.17 -6.66 41.03
N ILE A 19 14.85 -6.88 42.16
CA ILE A 19 16.29 -7.19 42.19
C ILE A 19 16.58 -8.60 41.65
N SER A 20 15.69 -9.58 41.90
CA SER A 20 15.84 -10.93 41.33
C SER A 20 15.60 -10.97 39.81
N SER A 21 14.68 -10.15 39.30
CA SER A 21 14.37 -10.06 37.87
C SER A 21 15.51 -9.44 37.05
N ILE A 22 16.23 -8.46 37.61
CA ILE A 22 17.39 -7.82 36.97
C ILE A 22 18.61 -8.76 36.97
N GLY A 23 18.81 -9.54 38.04
CA GLY A 23 19.90 -10.53 38.11
C GLY A 23 19.78 -11.67 37.09
N ILE A 24 18.55 -12.05 36.71
CA ILE A 24 18.30 -13.12 35.73
C ILE A 24 18.65 -12.68 34.30
N LEU A 25 18.57 -11.38 33.99
CA LEU A 25 18.89 -10.86 32.66
C LEU A 25 20.40 -10.95 32.33
N LEU A 26 21.28 -10.96 33.34
CA LEU A 26 22.73 -11.08 33.15
C LEU A 26 23.27 -12.53 33.21
N SER A 27 22.43 -13.53 33.52
CA SER A 27 22.89 -14.92 33.71
C SER A 27 22.78 -15.80 32.46
N SER A 28 22.06 -15.35 31.43
CA SER A 28 22.03 -16.10 30.18
C SER A 28 23.33 -15.85 29.40
N LYS A 29 24.16 -16.90 29.28
CA LYS A 29 25.34 -16.94 28.41
C LYS A 29 25.12 -16.23 27.06
N PRO A 30 24.01 -16.41 26.33
CA PRO A 30 23.80 -15.72 25.06
C PRO A 30 23.71 -14.19 25.16
N VAL A 31 23.09 -13.63 26.21
CA VAL A 31 23.01 -12.16 26.38
C VAL A 31 24.38 -11.58 26.74
N LEU A 32 25.17 -12.30 27.54
CA LEU A 32 26.52 -11.88 27.89
C LEU A 32 27.46 -11.96 26.68
N PHE A 33 27.37 -12.99 25.82
CA PHE A 33 28.08 -13.04 24.54
C PHE A 33 27.63 -11.95 23.56
N PHE A 34 26.36 -11.55 23.61
CA PHE A 34 25.83 -10.49 22.76
C PHE A 34 26.36 -9.11 23.18
N VAL A 35 26.35 -8.80 24.48
CA VAL A 35 26.87 -7.54 25.02
C VAL A 35 28.41 -7.48 24.93
N LEU A 36 29.10 -8.58 25.21
CA LEU A 36 30.56 -8.69 25.10
C LEU A 36 31.02 -8.66 23.63
N GLY A 37 30.22 -9.21 22.72
CA GLY A 37 30.45 -9.15 21.27
C GLY A 37 30.29 -7.74 20.70
N ILE A 38 29.44 -6.90 21.30
CA ILE A 38 29.30 -5.48 20.93
C ILE A 38 30.50 -4.66 21.43
N LEU A 39 31.12 -5.03 22.57
CA LEU A 39 32.18 -4.26 23.22
C LEU A 39 33.59 -4.57 22.69
N LEU A 40 33.82 -5.72 22.05
CA LEU A 40 35.15 -6.18 21.59
C LEU A 40 35.38 -6.10 20.08
N LEU A 41 34.47 -5.52 19.29
CA LEU A 41 34.67 -5.40 17.83
C LEU A 41 35.46 -4.12 17.46
N PRO A 42 36.63 -4.23 16.80
CA PRO A 42 37.53 -3.09 16.64
C PRO A 42 37.10 -2.01 15.63
N ASP A 43 36.05 -2.20 14.84
CA ASP A 43 35.59 -1.18 13.88
C ASP A 43 34.11 -1.35 13.50
N TRP A 44 33.27 -0.47 14.05
CA TRP A 44 31.85 -0.28 13.70
C TRP A 44 31.56 0.04 12.22
N LYS A 45 32.59 0.25 11.38
CA LYS A 45 32.46 0.56 9.95
C LYS A 45 31.87 -0.60 9.12
N TRP A 46 32.00 -1.85 9.57
CA TRP A 46 31.42 -3.02 8.88
C TRP A 46 29.91 -3.19 9.11
N ILE A 47 29.38 -2.74 10.25
CA ILE A 47 27.94 -2.88 10.57
C ILE A 47 27.09 -2.00 9.64
N PHE A 48 27.63 -0.86 9.19
CA PHE A 48 26.98 -0.02 8.20
C PHE A 48 27.19 -0.49 6.76
N SER A 49 28.28 -1.22 6.45
CA SER A 49 28.53 -1.75 5.10
C SER A 49 27.69 -2.98 4.77
N SER A 50 27.25 -3.75 5.76
CA SER A 50 26.38 -4.92 5.56
C SER A 50 24.88 -4.55 5.47
N PHE A 51 24.53 -3.28 5.68
CA PHE A 51 23.15 -2.79 5.53
C PHE A 51 22.73 -2.57 4.06
N GLU A 52 23.62 -2.85 3.10
CA GLU A 52 23.30 -2.87 1.66
C GLU A 52 22.72 -4.22 1.19
N ILE A 53 22.82 -5.28 2.01
CA ILE A 53 22.22 -6.59 1.66
C ILE A 53 20.72 -6.64 2.03
N SER A 54 20.21 -5.64 2.77
CA SER A 54 18.79 -5.51 3.14
C SER A 54 18.00 -4.57 2.22
N HIS A 55 18.29 -4.54 0.93
CA HIS A 55 17.34 -4.01 -0.07
C HIS A 55 16.93 -5.05 -1.13
N SER A 56 17.72 -6.10 -1.31
CA SER A 56 17.30 -7.29 -2.06
C SER A 56 16.51 -8.28 -1.19
N PHE A 57 16.82 -8.38 0.11
CA PHE A 57 16.11 -9.26 1.04
C PHE A 57 14.67 -8.78 1.36
N LEU A 58 14.41 -7.47 1.28
CA LEU A 58 13.06 -6.91 1.44
C LEU A 58 12.11 -7.25 0.28
N ARG A 59 12.62 -7.62 -0.90
CA ARG A 59 11.79 -8.11 -2.01
C ARG A 59 11.26 -9.53 -1.78
N LEU A 60 11.87 -10.32 -0.88
CA LEU A 60 11.40 -11.67 -0.55
C LEU A 60 10.34 -11.67 0.56
N ILE A 61 10.46 -10.79 1.56
CA ILE A 61 9.49 -10.68 2.65
C ILE A 61 8.12 -10.21 2.14
N ASP A 62 8.06 -9.37 1.09
CA ASP A 62 6.78 -8.96 0.51
C ASP A 62 6.04 -10.10 -0.23
N LYS A 63 6.76 -11.06 -0.84
CA LYS A 63 6.11 -12.21 -1.49
C LYS A 63 5.46 -13.16 -0.48
N THR A 64 6.07 -13.36 0.69
CA THR A 64 5.49 -14.21 1.74
C THR A 64 4.38 -13.50 2.52
N LYS A 65 4.40 -12.16 2.59
CA LYS A 65 3.33 -11.35 3.18
C LYS A 65 2.10 -11.18 2.27
N LEU A 66 2.24 -11.22 0.94
CA LEU A 66 1.10 -11.20 0.01
C LEU A 66 0.26 -12.49 0.07
N GLU A 67 0.87 -13.64 0.38
CA GLU A 67 0.12 -14.89 0.58
C GLU A 67 -0.50 -14.97 1.99
N THR A 68 0.13 -14.39 3.01
CA THR A 68 -0.37 -14.46 4.39
C THR A 68 -1.49 -13.43 4.68
N GLN A 69 -1.52 -12.28 3.99
CA GLN A 69 -2.56 -11.26 4.22
C GLN A 69 -3.83 -11.42 3.35
N LYS A 70 -3.86 -12.39 2.42
CA LYS A 70 -5.12 -12.87 1.82
C LYS A 70 -6.00 -13.64 2.82
N ASN A 71 -5.53 -13.89 4.04
CA ASN A 71 -6.21 -14.76 5.00
C ASN A 71 -6.35 -14.18 6.42
N THR A 72 -6.55 -12.87 6.57
CA THR A 72 -7.15 -12.33 7.82
C THR A 72 -8.65 -12.18 7.65
N ILE A 73 -9.26 -13.34 7.73
CA ILE A 73 -10.64 -13.61 8.06
C ILE A 73 -10.94 -12.99 9.43
N GLN A 74 -12.06 -12.28 9.52
CA GLN A 74 -12.66 -11.89 10.80
C GLN A 74 -12.81 -13.16 11.67
N PRO A 75 -12.36 -13.17 12.94
CA PRO A 75 -12.40 -14.39 13.74
C PRO A 75 -13.87 -14.74 14.01
N GLY A 76 -14.43 -15.67 13.22
CA GLY A 76 -15.79 -16.18 13.43
C GLY A 76 -16.56 -16.70 12.22
N ARG A 77 -16.18 -16.37 10.98
CA ARG A 77 -16.76 -16.98 9.76
C ARG A 77 -15.75 -16.92 8.63
N THR A 78 -15.33 -18.07 8.10
CA THR A 78 -15.05 -18.35 6.67
C THR A 78 -14.06 -19.50 6.54
N VAL A 79 -14.59 -20.72 6.44
CA VAL A 79 -13.93 -21.79 5.66
C VAL A 79 -14.90 -22.31 4.59
N PHE A 80 -16.21 -22.08 4.75
CA PHE A 80 -17.26 -22.51 3.82
C PHE A 80 -17.60 -21.54 2.68
N GLU A 81 -17.14 -20.29 2.70
CA GLU A 81 -17.58 -19.25 1.73
C GLU A 81 -16.66 -19.11 0.50
N ASN A 82 -15.45 -19.66 0.56
CA ASN A 82 -14.48 -19.56 -0.54
C ASN A 82 -14.74 -20.57 -1.68
N SER A 83 -15.21 -21.78 -1.36
CA SER A 83 -15.46 -22.83 -2.37
C SER A 83 -16.70 -22.57 -3.23
N VAL A 84 -17.67 -21.77 -2.75
CA VAL A 84 -18.87 -21.39 -3.52
C VAL A 84 -18.62 -20.16 -4.41
N ASN A 85 -17.67 -19.31 -4.04
CA ASN A 85 -17.42 -18.04 -4.75
C ASN A 85 -16.60 -18.20 -6.03
N GLU A 86 -15.72 -19.20 -6.13
CA GLU A 86 -14.93 -19.41 -7.36
C GLU A 86 -15.81 -19.82 -8.55
N GLY A 87 -16.82 -20.69 -8.34
CA GLY A 87 -17.75 -21.09 -9.39
C GLY A 87 -18.69 -19.96 -9.87
N LYS A 88 -19.04 -19.03 -8.98
CA LYS A 88 -19.88 -17.86 -9.33
C LYS A 88 -19.14 -16.81 -10.15
N LYS A 89 -17.83 -16.66 -9.94
CA LYS A 89 -16.99 -15.64 -10.59
C LYS A 89 -16.92 -15.81 -12.11
N TYR A 90 -16.55 -17.01 -12.56
CA TYR A 90 -16.53 -17.33 -13.99
C TYR A 90 -17.93 -17.35 -14.62
N SER A 91 -18.96 -17.71 -13.85
CA SER A 91 -20.35 -17.70 -14.33
C SER A 91 -20.87 -16.29 -14.66
N LEU A 92 -20.37 -15.23 -14.00
CA LEU A 92 -20.75 -13.84 -14.32
C LEU A 92 -20.21 -13.34 -15.66
N LEU A 93 -19.23 -14.05 -16.23
CA LEU A 93 -18.57 -13.74 -17.49
C LEU A 93 -18.96 -14.71 -18.62
N GLU A 94 -19.71 -15.77 -18.32
CA GLU A 94 -20.19 -16.73 -19.31
C GLU A 94 -21.13 -16.07 -20.32
N GLY A 95 -20.87 -16.31 -21.61
CA GLY A 95 -21.65 -15.74 -22.71
C GLY A 95 -21.35 -14.28 -23.03
N LEU A 96 -20.39 -13.66 -22.34
CA LEU A 96 -19.92 -12.31 -22.64
C LEU A 96 -18.72 -12.37 -23.59
N ASP A 97 -18.73 -11.58 -24.66
CA ASP A 97 -17.54 -11.36 -25.48
C ASP A 97 -16.57 -10.45 -24.70
N LEU A 98 -15.60 -11.06 -24.03
CA LEU A 98 -14.64 -10.37 -23.16
C LEU A 98 -13.73 -9.43 -23.94
N GLU A 99 -13.37 -9.76 -25.18
CA GLU A 99 -12.53 -8.90 -26.01
C GLU A 99 -13.31 -7.70 -26.52
N GLU A 100 -14.58 -7.87 -26.92
CA GLU A 100 -15.45 -6.74 -27.27
C GLU A 100 -15.62 -5.78 -26.08
N GLN A 101 -15.88 -6.32 -24.88
CA GLN A 101 -16.05 -5.49 -23.68
C GLN A 101 -14.76 -4.78 -23.30
N LYS A 102 -13.60 -5.44 -23.43
CA LYS A 102 -12.30 -4.81 -23.21
C LYS A 102 -12.05 -3.68 -24.21
N GLN A 103 -12.31 -3.88 -25.50
CA GLN A 103 -12.16 -2.83 -26.51
C GLN A 103 -13.09 -1.64 -26.23
N LYS A 104 -14.34 -1.91 -25.80
CA LYS A 104 -15.27 -0.87 -25.39
C LYS A 104 -14.74 -0.08 -24.18
N LEU A 105 -14.21 -0.77 -23.18
CA LEU A 105 -13.60 -0.14 -22.00
C LEU A 105 -12.37 0.70 -22.38
N GLU A 106 -11.49 0.17 -23.23
CA GLU A 106 -10.34 0.91 -23.75
C GLU A 106 -10.74 2.15 -24.56
N ARG A 107 -11.84 2.09 -25.31
CA ARG A 107 -12.39 3.25 -26.02
C ARG A 107 -12.85 4.33 -25.05
N LEU A 108 -13.67 3.96 -24.06
CA LEU A 108 -14.14 4.86 -23.01
C LEU A 108 -12.96 5.55 -22.30
N MET A 109 -11.90 4.81 -21.99
CA MET A 109 -10.74 5.35 -21.30
C MET A 109 -9.82 6.19 -22.19
N ASN A 110 -9.48 5.73 -23.40
CA ASN A 110 -8.48 6.38 -24.23
C ASN A 110 -9.05 7.49 -25.11
N GLN A 111 -10.25 7.32 -25.66
CA GLN A 111 -10.87 8.27 -26.59
C GLN A 111 -11.76 9.26 -25.85
N GLU A 112 -12.70 8.74 -25.06
CA GLU A 112 -13.68 9.57 -24.35
C GLU A 112 -13.12 10.13 -23.04
N ARG A 113 -12.00 9.57 -22.55
CA ARG A 113 -11.26 10.05 -21.38
C ARG A 113 -12.13 10.23 -20.14
N ILE A 114 -13.10 9.31 -19.96
CA ILE A 114 -14.06 9.35 -18.84
C ILE A 114 -13.39 9.32 -17.46
N PHE A 115 -12.13 8.87 -17.38
CA PHE A 115 -11.34 8.87 -16.15
C PHE A 115 -11.11 10.28 -15.59
N LEU A 116 -11.25 11.33 -16.41
CA LEU A 116 -11.15 12.73 -15.97
C LEU A 116 -12.33 13.16 -15.10
N ASP A 117 -13.46 12.47 -15.19
CA ASP A 117 -14.61 12.73 -14.33
C ASP A 117 -14.30 12.29 -12.89
N GLU A 118 -14.35 13.22 -11.95
CA GLU A 118 -14.11 12.96 -10.54
C GLU A 118 -15.22 12.14 -9.89
N GLU A 119 -16.42 12.14 -10.48
CA GLU A 119 -17.59 11.36 -10.06
C GLU A 119 -17.64 9.97 -10.70
N LEU A 120 -16.68 9.59 -11.55
CA LEU A 120 -16.65 8.24 -12.13
C LEU A 120 -16.60 7.17 -11.01
N ARG A 121 -17.60 6.29 -10.97
CA ARG A 121 -17.71 5.16 -10.05
C ARG A 121 -17.97 3.87 -10.84
N LEU A 122 -17.74 2.73 -10.20
CA LEU A 122 -18.00 1.42 -10.81
C LEU A 122 -19.45 1.29 -11.34
N PRO A 123 -20.51 1.75 -10.64
CA PRO A 123 -21.87 1.66 -11.17
C PRO A 123 -22.13 2.51 -12.42
N THR A 124 -21.54 3.71 -12.49
CA THR A 124 -21.71 4.58 -13.67
C THR A 124 -20.98 3.99 -14.87
N LEU A 125 -19.76 3.49 -14.68
CA LEU A 125 -19.04 2.78 -15.74
C LEU A 125 -19.76 1.50 -16.19
N ALA A 126 -20.34 0.74 -15.26
CA ALA A 126 -21.11 -0.45 -15.60
C ALA A 126 -22.31 -0.11 -16.49
N SER A 127 -22.99 1.00 -16.18
CA SER A 127 -24.11 1.50 -16.98
C SER A 127 -23.68 1.88 -18.41
N GLU A 128 -22.58 2.62 -18.56
CA GLU A 128 -21.99 2.95 -19.88
C GLU A 128 -21.59 1.70 -20.68
N MET A 129 -21.07 0.70 -19.97
CA MET A 129 -20.71 -0.58 -20.56
C MET A 129 -21.92 -1.46 -20.89
N LYS A 130 -23.13 -1.13 -20.40
CA LYS A 130 -24.34 -1.97 -20.44
C LYS A 130 -24.14 -3.32 -19.73
N LEU A 131 -23.39 -3.30 -18.64
CA LEU A 131 -23.11 -4.45 -17.78
C LEU A 131 -23.71 -4.25 -16.39
N SER A 132 -23.93 -5.34 -15.67
CA SER A 132 -24.19 -5.23 -14.23
C SER A 132 -22.91 -4.83 -13.50
N VAL A 133 -23.06 -4.19 -12.33
CA VAL A 133 -21.92 -3.80 -11.48
C VAL A 133 -21.03 -5.01 -11.12
N HIS A 134 -21.67 -6.16 -10.87
CA HIS A 134 -20.97 -7.41 -10.57
C HIS A 134 -20.19 -7.94 -11.77
N CYS A 135 -20.79 -7.90 -12.96
CA CYS A 135 -20.13 -8.34 -14.19
C CYS A 135 -18.93 -7.44 -14.53
N LEU A 136 -19.07 -6.11 -14.45
CA LEU A 136 -17.93 -5.22 -14.65
C LEU A 136 -16.83 -5.44 -13.59
N SER A 137 -17.22 -5.65 -12.33
CA SER A 137 -16.24 -5.98 -11.28
C SER A 137 -15.50 -7.27 -11.60
N ALA A 138 -16.19 -8.31 -12.06
CA ALA A 138 -15.57 -9.57 -12.48
C ALA A 138 -14.65 -9.36 -13.69
N LEU A 139 -15.10 -8.63 -14.73
CA LEU A 139 -14.30 -8.29 -15.90
C LEU A 139 -12.98 -7.59 -15.50
N LEU A 140 -13.05 -6.58 -14.64
CA LEU A 140 -11.86 -5.85 -14.19
C LEU A 140 -10.93 -6.75 -13.36
N ASN A 141 -11.45 -7.44 -12.34
CA ASN A 141 -10.59 -8.17 -11.40
C ASN A 141 -10.05 -9.48 -11.98
N GLU A 142 -10.82 -10.18 -12.81
CA GLU A 142 -10.50 -11.54 -13.25
C GLU A 142 -9.88 -11.54 -14.64
N PHE A 143 -10.42 -10.75 -15.57
CA PHE A 143 -9.91 -10.71 -16.94
C PHE A 143 -8.80 -9.67 -17.11
N ILE A 144 -8.97 -8.47 -16.54
CA ILE A 144 -7.95 -7.40 -16.62
C ILE A 144 -6.93 -7.49 -15.47
N GLY A 145 -7.28 -8.13 -14.36
CA GLY A 145 -6.40 -8.30 -13.20
C GLY A 145 -6.24 -7.05 -12.34
N LYS A 146 -7.21 -6.11 -12.38
CA LYS A 146 -7.17 -4.85 -11.62
C LYS A 146 -8.50 -4.57 -10.96
N ASN A 147 -8.49 -4.02 -9.75
CA ASN A 147 -9.73 -3.46 -9.23
C ASN A 147 -10.06 -2.13 -9.95
N PHE A 148 -11.31 -1.67 -9.83
CA PHE A 148 -11.79 -0.44 -10.45
C PHE A 148 -10.92 0.78 -10.17
N ASN A 149 -10.53 0.99 -8.91
CA ASN A 149 -9.73 2.16 -8.54
C ASN A 149 -8.33 2.08 -9.14
N GLU A 150 -7.72 0.90 -9.18
CA GLU A 150 -6.43 0.70 -9.83
C GLU A 150 -6.50 0.97 -11.33
N TYR A 151 -7.50 0.39 -12.00
CA TYR A 151 -7.72 0.59 -13.42
C TYR A 151 -7.87 2.07 -13.78
N VAL A 152 -8.78 2.79 -13.12
CA VAL A 152 -9.00 4.22 -13.38
C VAL A 152 -7.77 5.06 -13.03
N ASN A 153 -7.14 4.81 -11.88
CA ASN A 153 -6.02 5.61 -11.43
C ASN A 153 -4.81 5.48 -12.35
N GLU A 154 -4.59 4.35 -13.02
CA GLU A 154 -3.50 4.25 -14.01
C GLU A 154 -3.65 5.28 -15.13
N PHE A 155 -4.86 5.46 -15.68
CA PHE A 155 -5.12 6.49 -16.70
C PHE A 155 -4.94 7.90 -16.13
N ARG A 156 -5.48 8.16 -14.92
CA ARG A 156 -5.33 9.46 -14.26
C ARG A 156 -3.87 9.82 -14.00
N ILE A 157 -3.06 8.87 -13.53
CA ILE A 157 -1.64 9.07 -13.26
C ILE A 157 -0.86 9.23 -14.55
N ALA A 158 -1.16 8.44 -15.59
CA ALA A 158 -0.53 8.60 -16.89
C ALA A 158 -0.76 10.00 -17.47
N GLU A 159 -1.99 10.52 -17.36
CA GLU A 159 -2.31 11.88 -17.80
C GLU A 159 -1.66 12.95 -16.91
N ALA A 160 -1.67 12.76 -15.58
CA ALA A 160 -1.02 13.68 -14.67
C ALA A 160 0.48 13.80 -14.96
N LYS A 161 1.14 12.70 -15.33
CA LYS A 161 2.56 12.72 -15.73
C LYS A 161 2.78 13.60 -16.95
N LYS A 162 1.93 13.53 -17.98
CA LYS A 162 2.02 14.41 -19.15
C LYS A 162 1.85 15.87 -18.76
N MET A 163 0.77 16.21 -18.04
CA MET A 163 0.50 17.58 -17.57
C MET A 163 1.62 18.12 -16.67
N LEU A 164 2.24 17.28 -15.83
CA LEU A 164 3.37 17.68 -14.99
C LEU A 164 4.62 18.08 -15.79
N LEU A 165 4.80 17.52 -17.00
CA LEU A 165 5.93 17.79 -17.89
C LEU A 165 5.66 18.98 -18.81
N GLU A 166 4.45 19.05 -19.35
CA GLU A 166 4.02 20.06 -20.32
C GLU A 166 3.67 21.39 -19.64
N GLU A 167 2.94 21.35 -18.52
CA GLU A 167 2.41 22.53 -17.82
C GLU A 167 3.28 22.89 -16.59
N LYS A 168 4.47 23.44 -16.86
CA LYS A 168 5.49 23.70 -15.82
C LYS A 168 5.00 24.61 -14.68
N ASP A 169 4.15 25.58 -15.01
CA ASP A 169 3.67 26.62 -14.09
C ASP A 169 2.38 26.23 -13.36
N ARG A 170 1.66 25.21 -13.85
CA ARG A 170 0.42 24.76 -13.19
C ARG A 170 0.75 24.08 -11.87
N SER A 171 -0.05 24.36 -10.84
CA SER A 171 0.15 23.76 -9.54
C SER A 171 -0.11 22.25 -9.57
N VAL A 172 0.66 21.50 -8.77
CA VAL A 172 0.49 20.04 -8.64
C VAL A 172 -0.92 19.68 -8.13
N LEU A 173 -1.49 20.52 -7.26
CA LEU A 173 -2.87 20.38 -6.80
C LEU A 173 -3.85 20.48 -7.98
N SER A 174 -3.74 21.54 -8.79
CA SER A 174 -4.63 21.76 -9.93
C SER A 174 -4.57 20.62 -10.94
N ILE A 175 -3.37 20.05 -11.20
CA ILE A 175 -3.23 18.88 -12.06
C ILE A 175 -3.94 17.66 -11.46
N GLY A 176 -3.75 17.39 -10.16
CA GLY A 176 -4.40 16.27 -9.49
C GLY A 176 -5.93 16.33 -9.61
N LEU A 177 -6.51 17.51 -9.40
CA LEU A 177 -7.96 17.71 -9.55
C LEU A 177 -8.39 17.58 -11.03
N ALA A 178 -7.62 18.16 -11.95
CA ALA A 178 -7.94 18.15 -13.38
C ALA A 178 -7.93 16.74 -14.01
N VAL A 179 -7.17 15.80 -13.46
CA VAL A 179 -7.19 14.40 -13.91
C VAL A 179 -8.26 13.55 -13.20
N GLY A 180 -9.19 14.17 -12.46
CA GLY A 180 -10.34 13.49 -11.87
C GLY A 180 -10.13 12.95 -10.45
N PHE A 181 -9.10 13.37 -9.71
CA PHE A 181 -9.02 13.04 -8.28
C PHE A 181 -9.88 14.00 -7.44
N ASN A 182 -10.80 13.45 -6.65
CA ASN A 182 -11.62 14.23 -5.69
C ASN A 182 -10.82 14.91 -4.56
N SER A 183 -9.53 14.57 -4.37
CA SER A 183 -8.70 15.21 -3.36
C SER A 183 -7.21 15.12 -3.66
N TYR A 184 -6.46 16.09 -3.14
CA TYR A 184 -5.00 16.12 -3.21
C TYR A 184 -4.36 14.90 -2.55
N SER A 185 -4.88 14.48 -1.39
CA SER A 185 -4.35 13.33 -0.65
C SER A 185 -4.50 12.02 -1.42
N ALA A 186 -5.65 11.82 -2.09
CA ALA A 186 -5.87 10.66 -2.94
C ALA A 186 -4.91 10.66 -4.15
N PHE A 187 -4.77 11.80 -4.81
CA PHE A 187 -3.82 11.97 -5.91
C PHE A 187 -2.38 11.64 -5.48
N LEU A 188 -1.89 12.24 -4.39
CA LEU A 188 -0.54 12.00 -3.90
C LEU A 188 -0.30 10.53 -3.59
N ARG A 189 -1.24 9.86 -2.92
CA ARG A 189 -1.13 8.44 -2.59
C ARG A 189 -1.04 7.58 -3.85
N SER A 190 -1.94 7.79 -4.82
CA SER A 190 -1.94 7.03 -6.07
C SER A 190 -0.69 7.29 -6.91
N PHE A 191 -0.23 8.54 -6.98
CA PHE A 191 0.98 8.90 -7.72
C PHE A 191 2.22 8.26 -7.10
N MET A 192 2.37 8.32 -5.78
CA MET A 192 3.51 7.69 -5.09
C MET A 192 3.46 6.16 -5.17
N LYS A 193 2.26 5.55 -5.13
CA LYS A 193 2.10 4.10 -5.36
C LYS A 193 2.61 3.71 -6.76
N SER A 194 2.31 4.51 -7.78
CA SER A 194 2.70 4.24 -9.17
C SER A 194 4.17 4.54 -9.46
N GLU A 195 4.67 5.69 -9.03
CA GLU A 195 5.97 6.23 -9.47
C GLU A 195 7.07 6.13 -8.40
N LEU A 196 6.72 5.69 -7.19
CA LEU A 196 7.63 5.61 -6.03
C LEU A 196 8.29 6.96 -5.66
N GLN A 197 7.72 8.07 -6.12
CA GLN A 197 8.17 9.43 -5.84
C GLN A 197 7.01 10.42 -5.86
N THR A 198 7.22 11.61 -5.30
CA THR A 198 6.18 12.66 -5.29
C THR A 198 6.05 13.32 -6.67
N PRO A 199 4.87 13.87 -7.03
CA PRO A 199 4.69 14.60 -8.28
C PRO A 199 5.66 15.78 -8.44
N LYS A 200 5.98 16.47 -7.33
CA LYS A 200 6.96 17.57 -7.33
C LYS A 200 8.36 17.07 -7.72
N LYS A 201 8.80 15.94 -7.15
CA LYS A 201 10.09 15.31 -7.46
C LYS A 201 10.12 14.78 -8.90
N PHE A 202 9.01 14.20 -9.36
CA PHE A 202 8.83 13.79 -10.76
C PHE A 202 9.05 14.98 -11.71
N ARG A 203 8.39 16.11 -11.46
CA ARG A 203 8.52 17.34 -12.25
C ARG A 203 9.93 17.93 -12.22
N SER A 204 10.63 17.89 -11.09
CA SER A 204 12.00 18.45 -11.01
C SER A 204 13.01 17.57 -11.74
N ARG A 205 12.85 16.25 -11.73
CA ARG A 205 13.79 15.31 -12.37
C ARG A 205 13.80 15.46 -13.89
N SER A 206 12.66 15.73 -14.51
CA SER A 206 12.58 15.96 -15.96
C SER A 206 13.18 17.30 -16.42
N LYS A 207 13.59 18.17 -15.50
CA LYS A 207 14.30 19.42 -15.82
C LYS A 207 15.82 19.24 -15.93
N LEU A 208 16.39 18.08 -15.59
CA LEU A 208 17.83 17.86 -15.76
C LEU A 208 18.14 17.58 -17.25
N PRO A 209 19.03 18.37 -17.89
CA PRO A 209 19.57 17.97 -19.20
C PRO A 209 20.32 16.64 -19.04
N GLN A 210 20.07 15.70 -19.95
CA GLN A 210 20.95 14.55 -20.19
C GLN A 210 22.13 14.99 -21.06
#